data_AF-A0A2G5EI44-F1
#
_entry.id   AF-A0A2G5EI44-F1
#
_cell.length_a   1.000
_cell.length_b   1.000
_cell.length_c   1.000
_cell.angle_alpha   90.00
_cell.angle_beta   90.00
_cell.angle_gamma   90.00
#
_symmetry.space_group_name_H-M   'P 1'
#
loop_
_entity.id
_entity.type
_entity.pdbx_description
1 polymer ?
#
loop_
_entity_poly.entity_id
_entity_poly.type
_entity_poly.pdbx_seq_one_letter_code
_entity_poly.pdbx_strand_id
1 'polypeptide(L)'
;MFIDELYIWNPSTTKCRKVPDYVPRKGPYKYGFGYNQDIDDYEIVRISTRVSEETHTVDSVVDLYSLRSNSWRTIPGPIHYIFKEVKSVYVEGSLHWLVLKDKVIAFNSGRETFRGSIAGV
;
A
#
# COMPACT_ATOMS: atom_id res chain seq x y z
N MET A 1 -1.98 -19.92 -6.61
CA MET A 1 -1.57 -18.54 -6.25
C MET A 1 -1.90 -17.69 -7.47
N PHE A 2 -2.93 -16.86 -7.39
CA PHE A 2 -3.28 -15.98 -8.50
C PHE A 2 -2.32 -14.79 -8.48
N ILE A 3 -1.68 -14.53 -9.61
CA ILE A 3 -0.96 -13.28 -9.83
C ILE A 3 -2.04 -12.32 -10.34
N ASP A 4 -2.39 -11.33 -9.53
CA ASP A 4 -3.29 -10.27 -9.99
C ASP A 4 -2.53 -9.45 -11.03
N GLU A 5 -3.01 -9.47 -12.28
CA GLU A 5 -2.49 -8.55 -13.29
C GLU A 5 -2.93 -7.13 -12.93
N LEU A 6 -1.97 -6.27 -12.59
CA LEU A 6 -2.24 -4.90 -12.20
C LEU A 6 -1.96 -3.96 -13.36
N TYR A 7 -2.88 -3.03 -13.61
CA TYR A 7 -2.77 -2.03 -14.65
C TYR A 7 -3.01 -0.64 -14.08
N ILE A 8 -2.25 0.33 -14.57
CA ILE A 8 -2.49 1.76 -14.33
C ILE A 8 -3.13 2.33 -15.59
N TRP A 9 -4.34 2.87 -15.44
CA TRP A 9 -5.06 3.53 -16.50
C TRP A 9 -5.11 5.03 -16.26
N ASN A 10 -4.68 5.81 -17.24
CA ASN A 10 -4.87 7.24 -17.30
C ASN A 10 -6.08 7.53 -18.21
N PRO A 11 -7.25 7.87 -17.64
CA PRO A 11 -8.47 8.08 -18.43
C PRO A 11 -8.37 9.31 -19.33
N SER A 12 -7.67 10.37 -18.92
CA SER A 12 -7.53 11.61 -19.69
C SER A 12 -6.70 11.44 -20.97
N THR A 13 -5.81 10.46 -21.00
CA THR A 13 -4.96 10.17 -22.17
C THR A 13 -5.30 8.84 -22.83
N THR A 14 -6.26 8.09 -22.28
CA THR A 14 -6.61 6.70 -22.67
C THR A 14 -5.45 5.70 -22.61
N LYS A 15 -4.31 6.08 -22.03
CA LYS A 15 -3.14 5.20 -21.94
C LYS A 15 -3.30 4.24 -20.77
N CYS A 16 -2.97 2.98 -21.01
CA CYS A 16 -2.91 1.94 -20.00
C CYS A 16 -1.50 1.35 -19.96
N ARG A 17 -1.02 1.03 -18.77
CA ARG A 17 0.28 0.41 -18.57
C ARG A 17 0.12 -0.78 -17.63
N LYS A 18 0.61 -1.96 -18.05
CA LYS A 18 0.76 -3.10 -17.16
C LYS A 18 1.85 -2.78 -16.14
N VAL A 19 1.52 -2.92 -14.86
CA VAL A 19 2.50 -2.86 -13.78
C VAL A 19 3.29 -4.17 -13.81
N PRO A 20 4.63 -4.13 -13.78
CA PRO A 20 5.43 -5.35 -13.80
C PRO A 20 5.08 -6.24 -12.62
N ASP A 21 5.08 -7.54 -12.88
CA ASP A 21 4.89 -8.54 -11.84
C ASP A 21 5.96 -8.36 -10.76
N TYR A 22 5.58 -8.62 -9.52
CA TYR A 22 6.49 -8.55 -8.39
C TYR A 22 6.31 -9.78 -7.52
N VAL A 23 7.28 -10.02 -6.63
CA VAL A 23 7.32 -11.22 -5.78
C VAL A 23 5.94 -11.43 -5.16
N PRO A 24 5.24 -12.51 -5.56
CA PRO A 24 3.90 -12.77 -5.08
C PRO A 24 3.99 -13.23 -3.62
N ARG A 25 3.16 -12.64 -2.78
CA ARG A 25 3.02 -12.98 -1.36
C ARG A 25 1.68 -13.68 -1.16
N LYS A 26 1.62 -14.57 -0.17
CA LYS A 26 0.37 -15.26 0.19
C LYS A 26 -0.61 -14.26 0.81
N GLY A 27 -1.90 -14.45 0.54
CA GLY A 27 -2.98 -13.66 1.11
C GLY A 27 -3.45 -12.50 0.22
N PRO A 28 -4.56 -11.84 0.59
CA PRO A 28 -5.12 -10.74 -0.18
C PRO A 28 -4.23 -9.49 -0.09
N TYR A 29 -4.00 -8.87 -1.25
CA TYR A 29 -3.33 -7.57 -1.31
C TYR A 29 -4.32 -6.43 -1.00
N LYS A 30 -3.79 -5.39 -0.39
CA LYS A 30 -4.48 -4.10 -0.22
C LYS A 30 -3.68 -3.07 -0.99
N TYR A 31 -4.34 -2.36 -1.88
CA TYR A 31 -3.71 -1.40 -2.76
C TYR A 31 -4.08 0.03 -2.37
N GLY A 32 -3.14 0.94 -2.55
CA GLY A 32 -3.39 2.37 -2.59
C GLY A 32 -2.60 3.01 -3.72
N PHE A 33 -3.20 4.02 -4.34
CA PHE A 33 -2.58 4.79 -5.40
C PHE A 33 -2.55 6.25 -4.97
N GLY A 34 -1.39 6.86 -5.04
CA GLY A 34 -1.19 8.22 -4.56
C GLY A 34 -0.09 8.94 -5.32
N TYR A 35 -0.03 10.25 -5.11
CA TYR A 35 1.02 11.11 -5.65
C TYR A 35 2.00 11.49 -4.55
N ASN A 36 3.28 11.32 -4.81
CA ASN A 36 4.37 11.69 -3.93
C ASN A 36 4.97 13.01 -4.40
N GLN A 37 4.60 14.09 -3.70
CA GLN A 37 5.00 15.45 -4.04
C GLN A 37 6.51 15.68 -3.90
N ASP A 38 7.17 14.97 -2.98
CA ASP A 38 8.60 15.17 -2.70
C ASP A 38 9.49 14.76 -3.88
N ILE A 39 9.04 13.76 -4.64
CA ILE A 39 9.77 13.23 -5.80
C ILE A 39 9.05 13.43 -7.13
N ASP A 40 7.86 14.05 -7.14
CA ASP A 40 7.00 14.26 -8.32
C ASP A 40 6.66 12.94 -9.05
N ASP A 41 6.24 11.92 -8.29
CA ASP A 41 5.93 10.61 -8.86
C ASP A 41 4.59 10.06 -8.37
N TYR A 42 3.94 9.27 -9.22
CA TYR A 42 2.79 8.46 -8.83
C TYR A 42 3.28 7.11 -8.34
N GLU A 43 2.73 6.68 -7.21
CA GLU A 43 3.15 5.45 -6.56
C GLU A 43 1.95 4.55 -6.26
N ILE A 44 2.20 3.23 -6.33
CA ILE A 44 1.28 2.24 -5.78
C ILE A 44 1.87 1.68 -4.50
N VAL A 45 1.08 1.71 -3.44
CA VAL A 45 1.35 1.00 -2.19
C VAL A 45 0.61 -0.33 -2.23
N ARG A 46 1.33 -1.42 -2.05
CA ARG A 46 0.78 -2.77 -1.91
C ARG A 46 1.08 -3.30 -0.52
N ILE A 47 0.05 -3.66 0.22
CA ILE A 47 0.17 -4.20 1.57
C ILE A 47 -0.29 -5.65 1.56
N SER A 48 0.53 -6.53 2.14
CA SER A 48 0.22 -7.95 2.32
C SER A 48 0.33 -8.34 3.78
N THR A 49 -0.53 -9.25 4.23
CA THR A 49 -0.51 -9.75 5.60
C THR A 49 0.32 -11.03 5.66
N ARG A 50 1.31 -11.06 6.55
CA ARG A 50 2.13 -12.22 6.87
C ARG A 50 1.70 -12.75 8.23
N VAL A 51 1.26 -14.00 8.26
CA VAL A 51 0.99 -14.74 9.50
C VAL A 51 2.15 -15.68 9.75
N SER A 52 2.73 -15.61 10.94
CA SER A 52 3.76 -16.54 11.41
C SER A 52 3.13 -17.51 12.41
N GLU A 53 3.06 -18.79 12.05
CA GLU A 53 2.55 -19.83 12.94
C GLU A 53 3.51 -20.07 14.12
N GLU A 54 4.82 -20.04 13.88
CA GLU A 54 5.85 -20.29 14.90
C GLU A 54 5.86 -19.23 16.01
N THR A 55 5.69 -17.96 15.65
CA THR A 55 5.72 -16.85 16.60
C THR A 55 4.32 -16.37 16.99
N HIS A 56 3.27 -16.95 16.42
CA HIS A 56 1.88 -16.49 16.57
C HIS A 56 1.69 -14.99 16.33
N THR A 57 2.43 -14.43 15.37
CA THR A 57 2.39 -12.99 15.03
C THR A 57 1.72 -12.73 13.69
N VAL A 58 1.13 -11.55 13.56
CA VAL A 58 0.56 -11.03 12.31
C VAL A 58 1.24 -9.71 11.99
N ASP A 59 2.03 -9.72 10.93
CA ASP A 59 2.73 -8.54 10.41
C ASP A 59 2.20 -8.17 9.04
N SER A 60 2.38 -6.91 8.66
CA SER A 60 2.18 -6.46 7.29
C SER A 60 3.51 -6.14 6.62
N VAL A 61 3.63 -6.54 5.35
CA VAL A 61 4.72 -6.13 4.47
C VAL A 61 4.16 -5.13 3.47
N VAL A 62 4.91 -4.04 3.28
CA VAL A 62 4.55 -2.96 2.37
C VAL A 62 5.56 -2.93 1.23
N ASP A 63 5.02 -2.98 0.01
CA ASP A 63 5.76 -2.83 -1.23
C ASP A 63 5.32 -1.52 -1.90
N LEU A 64 6.29 -0.75 -2.40
CA LEU A 64 6.08 0.50 -3.13
C LEU A 64 6.48 0.29 -4.58
N TYR A 65 5.59 0.68 -5.48
CA TYR A 65 5.86 0.78 -6.91
C TYR A 65 5.99 2.24 -7.28
N SER A 66 7.07 2.59 -7.99
CA SER A 66 7.24 3.91 -8.60
C SER A 66 6.85 3.85 -10.07
N LEU A 67 5.97 4.76 -10.49
CA LEU A 67 5.58 4.86 -11.90
C LEU A 67 6.74 5.33 -12.77
N ARG A 68 7.55 6.27 -12.26
CA ARG A 68 8.74 6.80 -12.93
C ARG A 68 9.80 5.74 -13.16
N SER A 69 10.21 5.00 -12.13
CA SER A 69 11.24 3.96 -12.26
C SER A 69 10.71 2.65 -12.83
N ASN A 70 9.38 2.48 -12.87
CA ASN A 70 8.72 1.25 -13.30
C ASN A 70 9.24 0.02 -12.54
N SER A 71 9.42 0.19 -11.23
CA SER A 71 9.98 -0.85 -10.38
C SER A 71 9.34 -0.87 -9.00
N TRP A 72 9.38 -2.05 -8.40
CA TRP A 72 8.92 -2.29 -7.04
C TRP A 72 10.09 -2.33 -6.07
N ARG A 73 9.82 -1.93 -4.82
CA ARG A 73 10.71 -2.15 -3.68
C ARG A 73 9.89 -2.42 -2.41
N THR A 74 10.45 -3.19 -1.49
CA THR A 74 9.85 -3.39 -0.16
C THR A 74 10.41 -2.36 0.81
N ILE A 75 9.56 -1.74 1.63
CA ILE A 75 10.04 -0.89 2.72
C ILE A 75 10.44 -1.73 3.94
N PRO A 76 11.49 -1.38 4.68
CA PRO A 76 11.94 -2.14 5.84
C PRO A 76 10.93 -2.09 7.01
N GLY A 77 10.90 -3.18 7.79
CA GLY A 77 10.24 -3.23 9.10
C GLY A 77 8.86 -3.90 9.08
N PRO A 78 8.51 -4.65 10.14
CA PRO A 78 7.18 -5.18 10.29
C PRO A 78 6.21 -4.04 10.60
N ILE A 79 5.04 -4.07 9.96
CA ILE A 79 3.98 -3.11 10.22
C ILE A 79 2.86 -3.82 10.95
N HIS A 80 2.73 -3.51 12.24
CA HIS A 80 1.80 -4.19 13.15
C HIS A 80 0.37 -3.62 13.07
N TYR A 81 -0.13 -3.41 11.85
CA TYR A 81 -1.52 -3.04 11.61
C TYR A 81 -2.27 -4.20 10.94
N ILE A 82 -3.45 -4.49 11.48
CA ILE A 82 -4.39 -5.42 10.88
C ILE A 82 -5.47 -4.60 10.18
N PHE A 83 -5.45 -4.64 8.86
CA PHE A 83 -6.32 -3.88 7.99
C PHE A 83 -7.68 -4.57 7.84
N LYS A 84 -8.78 -3.83 8.08
CA LYS A 84 -10.16 -4.34 8.01
C LYS A 84 -10.69 -4.31 6.58
N GLU A 85 -10.36 -3.25 5.84
CA GLU A 85 -10.83 -3.04 4.47
C GLU A 85 -9.68 -3.09 3.44
N VAL A 86 -10.03 -3.38 2.20
CA VAL A 86 -9.10 -3.37 1.05
C VAL A 86 -8.92 -1.95 0.50
N LYS A 87 -9.93 -1.09 0.69
CA LYS A 87 -9.98 0.24 0.09
C LYS A 87 -9.09 1.22 0.84
N SER A 88 -8.45 2.11 0.08
CA SER A 88 -7.72 3.26 0.59
C SER A 88 -8.30 4.55 0.05
N VAL A 89 -8.01 5.65 0.76
CA VAL A 89 -8.31 7.01 0.30
C VAL A 89 -7.04 7.83 0.36
N TYR A 90 -6.68 8.49 -0.74
CA TYR A 90 -5.56 9.43 -0.78
C TYR A 90 -6.04 10.83 -0.40
N VAL A 91 -5.43 11.43 0.64
CA VAL A 91 -5.73 12.78 1.15
C VAL A 91 -4.45 13.41 1.66
N GLU A 92 -4.16 14.66 1.27
CA GLU A 92 -3.05 15.46 1.80
C GLU A 92 -1.70 14.71 1.84
N GLY A 93 -1.31 14.12 0.70
CA GLY A 93 -0.02 13.42 0.57
C GLY A 93 0.06 12.05 1.26
N SER A 94 -1.06 11.53 1.78
CA SER A 94 -1.07 10.27 2.52
C SER A 94 -2.23 9.36 2.10
N LEU A 95 -1.97 8.06 2.07
CA LEU A 95 -2.99 7.03 1.87
C LEU A 95 -3.55 6.60 3.21
N HIS A 96 -4.88 6.54 3.31
CA HIS A 96 -5.60 6.22 4.53
C HIS A 96 -6.33 4.88 4.39
N TRP A 97 -6.26 4.05 5.43
CA TRP A 97 -7.00 2.79 5.52
C TRP A 97 -7.71 2.66 6.86
N LEU A 98 -8.85 1.95 6.84
CA LEU A 98 -9.52 1.48 8.05
C LEU A 98 -8.84 0.20 8.57
N VAL A 99 -8.44 0.22 9.83
CA VAL A 99 -7.85 -0.93 10.54
C VAL A 99 -8.78 -1.42 11.65
N LEU A 100 -8.40 -2.51 12.32
CA LEU A 100 -9.14 -3.02 13.48
C LEU A 100 -9.39 -1.92 14.54
N LYS A 101 -10.48 -2.11 15.29
CA LYS A 101 -11.00 -1.13 16.27
C LYS A 101 -11.44 0.19 15.63
N ASP A 102 -11.81 0.14 14.34
CA ASP A 102 -12.34 1.25 13.56
C ASP A 102 -11.45 2.51 13.60
N LYS A 103 -10.13 2.30 13.65
CA LYS A 103 -9.15 3.38 13.55
C LYS A 103 -8.78 3.63 12.10
N VAL A 104 -8.45 4.88 11.81
CA VAL A 104 -7.86 5.25 10.52
C VAL A 104 -6.36 5.42 10.71
N ILE A 105 -5.58 4.78 9.83
CA ILE A 105 -4.14 5.02 9.74
C ILE A 105 -3.82 5.66 8.40
N ALA A 106 -2.83 6.53 8.40
CA ALA A 106 -2.26 7.19 7.24
C ALA A 106 -0.87 6.64 6.97
N PHE A 107 -0.55 6.35 5.71
CA PHE A 107 0.80 6.10 5.23
C PHE A 107 1.22 7.24 4.32
N ASN A 108 2.34 7.87 4.65
CA ASN A 108 2.98 8.84 3.77
C ASN A 108 4.16 8.15 3.07
N SER A 109 4.14 8.10 1.75
CA SER A 109 5.18 7.41 0.98
C SER A 109 6.48 8.20 0.88
N GLY A 110 6.43 9.54 0.86
CA GLY A 110 7.62 10.41 0.88
C GLY A 110 8.46 10.24 2.16
N ARG A 111 7.79 10.00 3.30
CA ARG A 111 8.43 9.77 4.61
C ARG A 111 8.51 8.30 4.99
N GLU A 112 7.92 7.40 4.20
CA GLU A 112 7.79 5.96 4.48
C GLU A 112 7.29 5.65 5.91
N THR A 113 6.33 6.44 6.40
CA THR A 113 5.87 6.34 7.81
C THR A 113 4.36 6.17 7.90
N PHE A 114 3.95 5.35 8.87
CA PHE A 114 2.56 5.24 9.30
C PHE A 114 2.26 6.17 10.46
N ARG A 115 1.08 6.78 10.45
CA ARG A 115 0.53 7.58 11.55
C ARG A 115 -0.91 7.16 11.81
N GLY A 116 -1.28 6.91 13.06
CA GLY A 116 -2.68 6.67 13.43
C GLY A 116 -3.37 7.98 13.77
N SER A 117 -4.65 8.13 13.38
CA SER A 117 -5.52 9.04 14.12
C SER A 117 -5.94 8.33 15.41
N ILE A 118 -5.82 9.03 16.53
CA ILE A 118 -6.57 8.66 17.73
C ILE A 118 -8.01 8.99 17.36
N ALA A 119 -8.90 7.98 17.29
CA ALA A 119 -10.33 8.25 17.22
C ALA A 119 -10.69 9.05 18.48
N GLY A 120 -10.95 10.33 18.30
CA GLY A 120 -11.09 11.31 19.37
C GLY A 120 -11.34 12.68 18.77
N VAL A 121 -12.47 12.81 18.09
CA VAL A 121 -13.30 14.02 18.24
C VAL A 121 -14.00 13.89 19.58
#